data_AF-A0A1X0QMI5-F1
#
_entry.id   AF-A0A1X0QMI5-F1
#
_cell.length_a   1.000
_cell.length_b   1.000
_cell.length_c   1.000
_cell.angle_alpha   90.00
_cell.angle_beta   90.00
_cell.angle_gamma   90.00
#
_symmetry.space_group_name_H-M   'P 1'
#
loop_
_entity.id
_entity.type
_entity.pdbx_description
1 polymer ?
#
loop_
_entity_poly.entity_id
_entity_poly.type
_entity_poly.pdbx_seq_one_letter_code
_entity_poly.pdbx_strand_id
1 'polypeptide(L)' 'TGDRSTNPRGNVVHRWLKEKDIIVWNRRLVFGQPTFLTHKESSIIDLFMSITVLCDPEMRIFTDKPLSSDHKTISFSF' A
#
# COMPACT_ATOMS: atom_id res chain seq x y z
N THR A 1 -10.20 1.80 7.26
CA THR A 1 -9.05 2.08 6.38
C THR A 1 -8.66 0.82 5.62
N GLY A 2 -8.08 0.99 4.42
CA GLY A 2 -7.85 -0.10 3.45
C GLY A 2 -7.12 -1.32 4.02
N ASP A 3 -6.18 -1.16 4.95
CA ASP A 3 -5.43 -2.28 5.56
C ASP A 3 -6.29 -3.27 6.34
N ARG A 4 -7.50 -2.88 6.73
CA ARG A 4 -8.45 -3.71 7.49
C ARG A 4 -9.64 -4.17 6.64
N SER A 5 -9.74 -3.70 5.40
CA SER A 5 -10.82 -4.04 4.48
C SER A 5 -10.32 -5.05 3.47
N THR A 6 -11.05 -6.14 3.28
CA THR A 6 -10.74 -7.12 2.25
C THR A 6 -11.98 -7.46 1.45
N ASN A 7 -11.78 -7.77 0.17
CA ASN A 7 -12.76 -8.41 -0.69
C ASN A 7 -12.26 -9.83 -1.04
N PRO A 8 -13.01 -10.68 -1.76
CA PRO A 8 -12.55 -12.02 -2.10
C PRO A 8 -11.16 -12.07 -2.75
N ARG A 9 -10.84 -11.12 -3.65
CA ARG A 9 -9.49 -10.99 -4.24
C ARG A 9 -8.45 -10.63 -3.19
N GLY A 10 -8.76 -9.68 -2.31
CA GLY A 10 -7.92 -9.28 -1.18
C GLY A 10 -7.64 -10.43 -0.22
N ASN A 11 -8.60 -11.32 0.01
CA ASN A 11 -8.41 -12.51 0.83
C ASN A 11 -7.42 -13.49 0.20
N VAL A 12 -7.50 -13.69 -1.13
CA VAL A 12 -6.54 -14.53 -1.87
C VAL A 12 -5.13 -13.96 -1.78
N VAL A 13 -4.97 -12.66 -2.03
CA VAL A 13 -3.67 -11.97 -1.93
C VAL A 13 -3.14 -12.02 -0.50
N HIS A 14 -3.96 -11.73 0.50
CA HIS A 14 -3.56 -11.77 1.91
C HIS A 14 -3.09 -13.18 2.34
N ARG A 15 -3.78 -14.23 1.89
CA ARG A 15 -3.34 -15.60 2.13
C ARG A 15 -1.98 -15.88 1.49
N TRP A 16 -1.80 -15.53 0.21
CA TRP A 16 -0.53 -15.70 -0.48
C TRP A 16 0.63 -14.96 0.21
N LEU A 17 0.40 -13.71 0.64
CA LEU A 17 1.38 -12.92 1.39
C LEU A 17 1.80 -13.62 2.69
N LYS A 18 0.85 -14.18 3.43
CA LYS A 18 1.12 -14.94 4.66
C LYS A 18 1.88 -16.24 4.40
N GLU A 19 1.47 -17.01 3.38
CA GLU A 19 2.11 -18.28 3.03
C GLU A 19 3.57 -18.11 2.58
N LYS A 20 3.90 -16.95 2.00
CA LYS A 20 5.24 -16.64 1.48
C LYS A 20 6.07 -15.76 2.41
N ASP A 21 5.56 -15.44 3.61
CA ASP A 21 6.17 -14.52 4.57
C ASP A 21 6.60 -13.19 3.92
N ILE A 22 5.75 -12.65 3.03
CA ILE A 22 6.03 -11.41 2.31
C ILE A 22 5.73 -10.23 3.22
N ILE A 23 6.72 -9.34 3.33
CA ILE A 23 6.61 -8.08 4.04
C ILE A 23 5.86 -7.09 3.15
N VAL A 24 4.76 -6.53 3.66
CA VAL A 24 4.06 -5.41 3.02
C VAL A 24 4.44 -4.11 3.72
N TRP A 25 5.22 -3.26 3.02
CA TRP A 25 5.78 -2.04 3.60
C TRP A 25 4.75 -0.94 3.80
N ASN A 26 3.69 -0.87 2.97
CA ASN A 26 2.59 0.07 3.17
C ASN A 26 2.02 -0.04 4.59
N ARG A 27 1.81 -1.27 5.06
CA ARG A 27 1.25 -1.56 6.39
C ARG A 27 2.20 -1.17 7.53
N ARG A 28 3.52 -1.22 7.30
CA ARG A 28 4.54 -0.91 8.32
C ARG A 28 4.84 0.60 8.40
N LEU A 29 4.92 1.27 7.25
CA LEU A 29 5.46 2.63 7.15
C LEU A 29 4.37 3.70 7.01
N VAL A 30 3.23 3.39 6.38
CA VAL A 30 2.16 4.36 6.06
C VAL A 30 0.77 3.75 6.30
N PHE A 31 0.59 3.09 7.44
CA PHE A 31 -0.65 2.39 7.78
C PHE A 31 -1.89 3.28 7.62
N GLY A 32 -2.88 2.77 6.91
CA GLY A 32 -4.17 3.42 6.69
C GLY A 32 -4.17 4.51 5.63
N GLN A 33 -3.02 4.88 5.07
CA GLN A 33 -2.96 5.94 4.06
C GLN A 33 -3.38 5.41 2.68
N PRO A 34 -4.41 5.99 2.05
CA PRO A 34 -4.90 5.51 0.76
C PRO A 34 -3.90 5.82 -0.36
N THR A 35 -3.70 4.84 -1.24
CA THR A 35 -2.87 4.96 -2.45
C THR A 35 -3.70 5.33 -3.68
N PHE A 36 -5.01 5.16 -3.59
CA PHE A 36 -5.97 5.50 -4.63
C PHE A 36 -7.13 6.28 -4.03
N LEU A 37 -7.50 7.38 -4.68
CA LEU A 37 -8.59 8.27 -4.28
C LEU A 37 -9.46 8.60 -5.49
N THR A 38 -10.75 8.39 -5.34
CA THR A 38 -11.76 8.97 -6.23
C THR A 38 -12.52 10.06 -5.50
N HIS A 39 -13.44 10.73 -6.17
CA HIS A 39 -14.35 11.69 -5.55
C HIS A 39 -15.24 11.12 -4.44
N LYS A 40 -15.41 9.80 -4.35
CA LYS A 40 -16.35 9.15 -3.41
C LYS A 40 -15.67 8.18 -2.44
N GLU A 41 -14.59 7.55 -2.87
CA GLU A 41 -13.99 6.42 -2.17
C GLU A 41 -12.47 6.48 -2.18
N SER A 42 -11.88 5.84 -1.17
CA SER A 42 -10.44 5.69 -1.02
C SER A 42 -10.07 4.23 -0.83
N SER A 43 -8.98 3.78 -1.46
CA SER A 43 -8.48 2.41 -1.28
C SER A 43 -6.95 2.36 -1.16
N ILE A 44 -6.46 1.22 -0.68
CA ILE A 44 -5.04 0.88 -0.62
C ILE A 44 -4.87 -0.32 -1.52
N ILE A 45 -4.40 -0.09 -2.74
CA ILE A 45 -4.31 -1.11 -3.80
C ILE A 45 -2.92 -1.18 -4.44
N ASP A 46 -2.06 -0.20 -4.18
CA ASP A 46 -0.68 -0.15 -4.65
C ASP A 46 0.24 -0.65 -3.52
N LEU A 47 0.81 -1.85 -3.67
CA LEU A 47 1.57 -2.53 -2.61
C LEU A 47 3.07 -2.56 -2.90
N PHE A 48 3.86 -2.16 -1.92
CA PHE A 48 5.32 -2.31 -1.89
C PHE A 48 5.67 -3.49 -1.00
N MET A 49 6.40 -4.46 -1.57
CA MET A 49 6.59 -5.78 -0.99
C MET A 49 8.04 -6.22 -1.08
N SER A 50 8.50 -6.98 -0.09
CA SER A 50 9.80 -7.67 -0.15
C SER A 50 9.75 -8.99 0.62
N ILE A 51 10.70 -9.87 0.31
CA ILE A 51 10.95 -11.12 1.06
C ILE A 51 12.05 -10.96 2.13
N THR A 52 12.68 -9.78 2.19
CA THR A 52 13.73 -9.44 3.16
C THR A 52 13.41 -8.13 3.85
N VAL A 53 13.88 -7.97 5.09
CA VAL A 53 13.84 -6.69 5.79
C VAL A 53 14.80 -5.72 5.10
N LEU A 54 14.33 -4.52 4.82
CA LEU A 54 15.12 -3.43 4.24
C LEU A 54 15.76 -2.59 5.34
N CYS A 55 16.91 -1.99 5.06
CA CYS A 55 17.61 -1.09 5.98
C CYS A 55 16.98 0.30 5.88
N ASP A 56 16.64 0.89 7.03
CA ASP A 56 16.07 2.24 7.14
C ASP A 56 15.06 2.63 6.05
N PRO A 57 14.02 1.80 5.80
CA PRO A 57 13.12 2.03 4.70
C PRO A 57 12.18 3.19 5.02
N GLU A 58 12.05 4.11 4.08
CA GLU A 58 11.14 5.26 4.18
C GLU A 58 10.09 5.20 3.08
N MET A 59 8.86 5.57 3.43
CA MET A 59 7.76 5.66 2.48
C MET A 59 6.99 6.95 2.67
N ARG A 60 6.73 7.67 1.57
CA ARG A 60 5.92 8.88 1.56
C ARG A 60 4.86 8.80 0.47
N ILE A 61 3.61 9.07 0.85
CA ILE A 61 2.49 9.23 -0.07
C ILE A 61 2.24 10.73 -0.28
N PHE A 62 2.28 11.18 -1.52
CA PHE A 62 2.04 12.58 -1.86
C PHE A 62 0.55 12.82 -2.09
N THR A 63 -0.03 13.81 -1.41
CA THR A 63 -1.46 14.17 -1.50
C THR A 63 -1.73 15.46 -2.25
N ASP A 64 -0.68 16.22 -2.54
CA ASP A 64 -0.66 17.59 -3.04
C ASP A 64 -0.18 17.69 -4.50
N LYS A 65 0.18 16.56 -5.12
CA LYS A 65 0.56 16.50 -6.54
C LYS A 65 -0.62 15.99 -7.37
N PRO A 66 -1.41 16.87 -8.00
CA PRO A 66 -2.38 16.45 -9.00
C PRO A 66 -1.62 16.09 -10.28
N LEU A 67 -1.09 14.87 -10.32
CA LEU A 67 -1.06 14.16 -11.60
C LEU A 67 -2.53 13.88 -11.92
N SER A 68 -2.94 13.92 -13.18
CA SER A 68 -4.33 13.70 -13.61
C SER A 68 -4.83 12.26 -13.39
N SER A 69 -4.45 11.63 -12.28
CA SER A 69 -4.64 10.23 -11.91
C SER A 69 -5.23 10.15 -10.51
N ASP A 70 -6.16 9.21 -10.34
CA ASP A 70 -6.73 8.85 -9.04
C ASP A 70 -5.71 8.07 -8.17
N HIS A 71 -4.63 7.56 -8.76
CA HIS A 71 -3.50 6.97 -8.02
C HIS A 71 -2.56 8.06 -7.50
N LYS A 72 -2.23 7.97 -6.20
CA LYS A 72 -1.25 8.84 -5.57
C LYS A 72 0.16 8.43 -5.94
N THR A 73 1.02 9.43 -6.12
CA THR A 73 2.46 9.20 -6.17
C THR A 73 2.96 8.71 -4.81
N ILE A 74 3.80 7.68 -4.83
CA ILE A 74 4.43 7.10 -3.64
C ILE A 74 5.93 7.09 -3.89
N SER A 75 6.69 7.62 -2.93
CA SER A 75 8.15 7.45 -2.87
C SER A 75 8.46 6.36 -1.85
N PHE A 76 9.37 5.47 -2.22
CA PHE A 76 9.88 4.41 -1.38
C PHE A 76 11.40 4.31 -1.56
N SER A 77 12.16 4.41 -0.48
CA SER A 77 13.63 4.39 -0.46
C SER A 77 14.15 3.45 0.63
N PHE A 78 15.31 2.84 0.39
CA PHE A 78 15.99 1.87 1.25
C PHE A 78 17.44 1.66 0.78
#